data_AF-A0A3E0NQS6-F1
#
_entry.id   AF-A0A3E0NQS6-F1
#
_cell.length_a   1.000
_cell.length_b   1.000
_cell.length_c   1.000
_cell.angle_alpha   90.00
_cell.angle_beta   90.00
_cell.angle_gamma   90.00
#
_symmetry.space_group_name_H-M   'P 1'
#
loop_
_entity.id
_entity.type
_entity.pdbx_description
1 polymer ?
#
loop_
_entity_poly.entity_id
_entity_poly.type
_entity_poly.pdbx_seq_one_letter_code
_entity_poly.pdbx_strand_id
1 'polypeptide(L)'
;MRKALVTIAGGAYFERMAALTHPTLEAYAEKVGADFLVWSDLSGYQVPEYKKTEVRGLLDHYDRVLYVDTDVIIRLDAPDIFSVVPEDSLGALDETPYYDRRIGTLRFMEHVGFDSTKWDGHYYNAGIFVCSRCHQDMFVRPPVEYNHFADQTWFNTMIADRQVRVFSLPYRFNRVLAFDRFYGEDRLDSWFLHYAGVQVVLSREERLELIAHDLEMWRRAAPAYAFPHHVVFVVEGDLGEQVAAEGAIRYAREVLCRGDDLVVVSRLPEIFAHLGLPLYPALEQVPSEAKYLKRYTLGDNAASWRRHQVHATTAASLAALGVELPMTYKRPRLVVGATALASLERKAAGVDLTSLVLVHPARGSAAITFPADVWQAYVDALVAAGYAVAVVGDRSLPELNVVEFDRSRYLDLVDALSIAELIALVSRARVVVASDSPVVQIAGAFDGWIGLIATWRHPEYVLPWREGAQSYRAKHLERAPLYEDYFHEPSGGEQPRLDACDPARLRQCLPDARAVVEFVATASV
;
A
#
# COMPACT_ATOMS: atom_id res chain seq x y z
N MET A 1 35.04 25.38 -16.64
CA MET A 1 35.13 24.11 -15.90
C MET A 1 35.11 22.99 -16.93
N ARG A 2 36.13 22.14 -16.97
CA ARG A 2 36.18 20.96 -17.86
C ARG A 2 35.43 19.80 -17.21
N LYS A 3 34.48 19.22 -17.93
CA LYS A 3 33.62 18.12 -17.46
C LYS A 3 33.81 16.92 -18.37
N ALA A 4 33.79 15.72 -17.80
CA ALA A 4 33.76 14.48 -18.57
C ALA A 4 32.59 13.60 -18.12
N LEU A 5 31.96 12.92 -19.07
CA LEU A 5 31.13 11.75 -18.85
C LEU A 5 31.93 10.53 -19.31
N VAL A 6 32.20 9.59 -18.41
CA VAL A 6 32.99 8.40 -18.70
C VAL A 6 32.19 7.12 -18.47
N THR A 7 32.38 6.14 -19.35
CA THR A 7 31.80 4.80 -19.24
C THR A 7 32.80 3.71 -19.61
N ILE A 8 32.56 2.47 -19.17
CA ILE A 8 33.39 1.30 -19.48
C ILE A 8 32.59 0.35 -20.37
N ALA A 9 33.09 0.03 -21.56
CA ALA A 9 32.45 -0.94 -22.45
C ALA A 9 33.51 -1.80 -23.14
N GLY A 10 33.69 -3.04 -22.66
CA GLY A 10 34.65 -3.98 -23.26
C GLY A 10 34.08 -5.39 -23.39
N GLY A 11 34.30 -6.00 -24.55
CA GLY A 11 33.84 -7.35 -24.89
C GLY A 11 32.52 -7.35 -25.66
N ALA A 12 32.33 -8.38 -26.50
CA ALA A 12 31.28 -8.42 -27.52
C ALA A 12 29.84 -8.18 -27.02
N TYR A 13 29.52 -8.64 -25.81
CA TYR A 13 28.20 -8.40 -25.21
C TYR A 13 28.00 -6.92 -24.83
N PHE A 14 28.99 -6.31 -24.18
CA PHE A 14 28.92 -4.91 -23.76
C PHE A 14 29.05 -3.95 -24.94
N GLU A 15 29.73 -4.35 -26.02
CA GLU A 15 29.73 -3.60 -27.29
C GLU A 15 28.32 -3.54 -27.92
N ARG A 16 27.58 -4.66 -27.90
CA ARG A 16 26.18 -4.67 -28.34
C ARG A 16 25.27 -3.82 -27.46
N MET A 17 25.52 -3.83 -26.15
CA MET A 17 24.81 -2.98 -25.21
C MET A 17 25.13 -1.49 -25.43
N ALA A 18 26.40 -1.15 -25.59
CA ALA A 18 26.88 0.19 -25.89
C ALA A 18 26.23 0.77 -27.15
N ALA A 19 26.04 -0.05 -28.19
CA ALA A 19 25.32 0.36 -29.39
C ALA A 19 23.87 0.84 -29.13
N LEU A 20 23.24 0.38 -28.04
CA LEU A 20 21.92 0.85 -27.61
C LEU A 20 22.03 2.03 -26.65
N THR A 21 22.95 1.97 -25.68
CA THR A 21 22.96 2.89 -24.54
C THR A 21 23.79 4.15 -24.75
N HIS A 22 24.98 4.03 -25.36
CA HIS A 22 25.93 5.14 -25.51
C HIS A 22 25.41 6.32 -26.32
N PRO A 23 24.55 6.16 -27.36
CA PRO A 23 23.94 7.32 -28.02
C PRO A 23 23.19 8.25 -27.06
N THR A 24 22.58 7.71 -25.99
CA THR A 24 21.92 8.53 -24.97
C THR A 24 22.91 9.19 -24.02
N LEU A 25 24.04 8.53 -23.73
CA LEU A 25 25.11 9.08 -22.90
C LEU A 25 25.83 10.24 -23.60
N GLU A 26 26.15 10.07 -24.88
CA GLU A 26 26.80 11.07 -25.72
C GLU A 26 25.91 12.32 -25.88
N ALA A 27 24.61 12.13 -26.19
CA ALA A 27 23.67 13.24 -26.30
C ALA A 27 23.49 14.00 -24.97
N TYR A 28 23.49 13.30 -23.83
CA TYR A 28 23.47 13.94 -22.52
C TYR A 28 24.78 14.69 -22.21
N ALA A 29 25.93 14.10 -22.56
CA ALA A 29 27.24 14.74 -22.39
C ALA A 29 27.32 16.05 -23.20
N GLU A 30 26.86 16.04 -24.45
CA GLU A 30 26.75 17.24 -25.29
C GLU A 30 25.85 18.30 -24.62
N LYS A 31 24.65 17.89 -24.17
CA LYS A 31 23.69 18.78 -23.49
C LYS A 31 24.32 19.49 -22.29
N VAL A 32 25.09 18.77 -21.47
CA VAL A 32 25.71 19.34 -20.27
C VAL A 32 27.10 19.91 -20.53
N GLY A 33 27.59 19.93 -21.77
CA GLY A 33 28.92 20.43 -22.11
C GLY A 33 30.04 19.64 -21.43
N ALA A 34 29.97 18.31 -21.47
CA ALA A 34 30.99 17.39 -21.00
C ALA A 34 31.57 16.58 -22.18
N ASP A 35 32.84 16.23 -22.10
CA ASP A 35 33.48 15.32 -23.05
C ASP A 35 33.01 13.89 -22.77
N PHE A 36 32.61 13.15 -23.81
CA PHE A 36 32.21 11.75 -23.69
C PHE A 36 33.40 10.81 -23.92
N LEU A 37 33.72 9.99 -22.92
CA LEU A 37 34.87 9.09 -22.92
C LEU A 37 34.42 7.64 -22.74
N VAL A 38 34.89 6.75 -23.61
CA VAL A 38 34.62 5.31 -23.53
C VAL A 38 35.91 4.55 -23.27
N TRP A 39 35.94 3.79 -22.18
CA TRP A 39 37.03 2.89 -21.85
C TRP A 39 36.72 1.47 -22.31
N SER A 40 37.31 1.08 -23.43
CA SER A 40 37.17 -0.26 -24.01
C SER A 40 38.38 -1.16 -23.81
N ASP A 41 39.57 -0.59 -23.57
CA ASP A 41 40.74 -1.37 -23.17
C ASP A 41 40.69 -1.69 -21.67
N LEU A 42 40.41 -2.96 -21.38
CA LEU A 42 40.34 -3.50 -20.02
C LEU A 42 41.66 -4.13 -19.57
N SER A 43 42.73 -3.97 -20.36
CA SER A 43 44.03 -4.51 -20.01
C SER A 43 44.49 -4.01 -18.64
N GLY A 44 45.13 -4.91 -17.90
CA GLY A 44 45.60 -4.61 -16.55
C GLY A 44 44.57 -4.79 -15.44
N TYR A 45 43.30 -5.13 -15.72
CA TYR A 45 42.27 -5.48 -14.72
C TYR A 45 41.83 -6.94 -14.90
N GLN A 46 41.67 -7.65 -13.78
CA GLN A 46 41.07 -8.98 -13.73
C GLN A 46 39.55 -8.88 -13.74
N VAL A 47 39.01 -7.86 -13.07
CA VAL A 47 37.59 -7.55 -12.95
C VAL A 47 37.37 -6.14 -13.55
N PRO A 48 36.72 -6.03 -14.73
CA PRO A 48 36.62 -4.79 -15.49
C PRO A 48 36.07 -3.58 -14.72
N GLU A 49 35.17 -3.83 -13.76
CA GLU A 49 34.50 -2.80 -12.98
C GLU A 49 35.48 -1.95 -12.14
N TYR A 50 36.63 -2.51 -11.74
CA TYR A 50 37.67 -1.77 -11.02
C TYR A 50 38.39 -0.72 -11.87
N LYS A 51 38.21 -0.71 -13.20
CA LYS A 51 38.73 0.36 -14.06
C LYS A 51 38.13 1.72 -13.72
N LYS A 52 37.01 1.78 -12.97
CA LYS A 52 36.50 3.00 -12.29
C LYS A 52 37.59 3.74 -11.48
N THR A 53 38.61 3.04 -10.99
CA THR A 53 39.74 3.65 -10.26
C THR A 53 40.63 4.54 -11.14
N GLU A 54 40.58 4.42 -12.47
CA GLU A 54 41.29 5.32 -13.40
C GLU A 54 40.69 6.73 -13.46
N VAL A 55 39.51 6.95 -12.86
CA VAL A 55 38.95 8.30 -12.68
C VAL A 55 39.94 9.21 -11.95
N ARG A 56 40.82 8.64 -11.12
CA ARG A 56 41.95 9.35 -10.52
C ARG A 56 42.76 10.15 -11.54
N GLY A 57 43.12 9.53 -12.67
CA GLY A 57 43.92 10.18 -13.71
C GLY A 57 43.10 11.17 -14.55
N LEU A 58 41.80 10.93 -14.72
CA LEU A 58 40.93 11.90 -15.39
C LEU A 58 40.84 13.21 -14.62
N LEU A 59 40.85 13.17 -13.29
CA LEU A 59 40.77 14.37 -12.45
C LEU A 59 42.01 15.28 -12.52
N ASP A 60 43.10 14.82 -13.12
CA ASP A 60 44.25 15.68 -13.49
C ASP A 60 43.92 16.62 -14.66
N HIS A 61 42.95 16.23 -15.50
CA HIS A 61 42.58 16.96 -16.71
C HIS A 61 41.17 17.56 -16.63
N TYR A 62 40.26 16.96 -15.87
CA TYR A 62 38.88 17.42 -15.72
C TYR A 62 38.68 17.99 -14.32
N ASP A 63 37.80 18.97 -14.20
CA ASP A 63 37.42 19.54 -12.89
C ASP A 63 36.32 18.69 -12.23
N ARG A 64 35.43 18.11 -13.05
CA ARG A 64 34.32 17.25 -12.65
C ARG A 64 34.24 16.04 -13.59
N VAL A 65 33.94 14.87 -13.03
CA VAL A 65 33.72 13.63 -13.79
C VAL A 65 32.38 13.03 -13.36
N LEU A 66 31.54 12.71 -14.33
CA LEU A 66 30.38 11.84 -14.18
C LEU A 66 30.77 10.46 -14.70
N TYR A 67 30.79 9.47 -13.83
CA TYR A 67 30.90 8.08 -14.23
C TYR A 67 29.51 7.49 -14.42
N VAL A 68 29.31 6.72 -15.49
CA VAL A 68 28.07 6.01 -15.81
C VAL A 68 28.40 4.60 -16.33
N ASP A 69 27.86 3.55 -15.71
CA ASP A 69 27.98 2.17 -16.23
C ASP A 69 27.39 2.08 -17.65
N THR A 70 27.92 1.16 -18.47
CA THR A 70 27.52 1.03 -19.88
C THR A 70 26.08 0.56 -20.06
N ASP A 71 25.46 0.06 -19.01
CA ASP A 71 24.11 -0.46 -18.98
C ASP A 71 23.13 0.58 -18.44
N VAL A 72 23.37 1.85 -18.75
CA VAL A 72 22.52 2.98 -18.38
C VAL A 72 22.04 3.70 -19.63
N ILE A 73 20.75 4.07 -19.66
CA ILE A 73 20.24 5.04 -20.64
C ILE A 73 19.84 6.33 -19.93
N ILE A 74 20.10 7.47 -20.59
CA ILE A 74 19.82 8.81 -20.04
C ILE A 74 18.78 9.54 -20.88
N ARG A 75 17.76 10.06 -20.23
CA ARG A 75 16.68 10.84 -20.84
C ARG A 75 17.19 12.24 -21.23
N LEU A 76 16.82 12.74 -22.41
CA LEU A 76 17.33 14.02 -22.91
C LEU A 76 16.86 15.24 -22.11
N ASP A 77 15.76 15.14 -21.37
CA ASP A 77 15.27 16.18 -20.46
C ASP A 77 15.92 16.13 -19.07
N ALA A 78 16.77 15.12 -18.78
CA ALA A 78 17.44 14.96 -17.49
C ALA A 78 18.17 16.25 -17.05
N PRO A 79 18.03 16.71 -15.80
CA PRO A 79 18.73 17.91 -15.32
C PRO A 79 20.25 17.76 -15.45
N ASP A 80 20.99 18.88 -15.53
CA ASP A 80 22.45 18.84 -15.46
C ASP A 80 22.88 18.36 -14.07
N ILE A 81 23.32 17.09 -13.98
CA ILE A 81 23.69 16.45 -12.72
C ILE A 81 24.91 17.12 -12.07
N PHE A 82 25.77 17.79 -12.84
CA PHE A 82 26.89 18.56 -12.31
C PHE A 82 26.44 19.80 -11.55
N SER A 83 25.27 20.35 -11.90
CA SER A 83 24.64 21.48 -11.18
C SER A 83 23.89 21.04 -9.93
N VAL A 84 23.42 19.79 -9.89
CA VAL A 84 22.72 19.19 -8.75
C VAL A 84 23.69 18.82 -7.64
N VAL A 85 24.84 18.22 -8.00
CA VAL A 85 25.85 17.76 -7.05
C VAL A 85 26.82 18.90 -6.72
N PRO A 86 26.95 19.30 -5.44
CA PRO A 86 27.94 20.30 -5.02
C PRO A 86 29.37 19.89 -5.39
N GLU A 87 30.22 20.85 -5.76
CA GLU A 87 31.60 20.56 -6.17
C GLU A 87 32.45 19.89 -5.09
N ASP A 88 32.19 20.21 -3.82
CA ASP A 88 32.88 19.69 -2.63
C ASP A 88 32.30 18.36 -2.12
N SER A 89 31.36 17.77 -2.86
CA SER A 89 30.67 16.54 -2.49
C SER A 89 30.74 15.50 -3.61
N LEU A 90 30.85 14.24 -3.23
CA LEU A 90 30.67 13.11 -4.12
C LEU A 90 29.17 12.87 -4.31
N GLY A 91 28.65 12.91 -5.53
CA GLY A 91 27.26 12.57 -5.82
C GLY A 91 27.13 11.09 -6.11
N ALA A 92 26.40 10.34 -5.29
CA ALA A 92 26.08 8.94 -5.53
C ALA A 92 24.74 8.59 -4.90
N LEU A 93 24.03 7.59 -5.43
CA LEU A 93 22.77 7.15 -4.85
C LEU A 93 23.02 6.31 -3.59
N ASP A 94 22.44 6.70 -2.46
CA ASP A 94 22.41 5.85 -1.26
C ASP A 94 21.39 4.72 -1.41
N GLU A 95 21.87 3.47 -1.38
CA GLU A 95 21.06 2.26 -1.48
C GLU A 95 20.58 1.74 -0.12
N THR A 96 21.09 2.27 1.00
CA THR A 96 20.76 1.81 2.37
C THR A 96 19.26 1.76 2.66
N PRO A 97 18.43 2.73 2.21
CA PRO A 97 16.98 2.65 2.43
C PRO A 97 16.29 1.46 1.75
N TYR A 98 16.91 0.83 0.75
CA TYR A 98 16.29 -0.19 -0.10
C TYR A 98 16.87 -1.59 0.10
N TYR A 99 18.12 -1.69 0.53
CA TYR A 99 18.81 -2.95 0.73
C TYR A 99 19.66 -2.94 2.00
N ASP A 100 19.54 -3.99 2.81
CA ASP A 100 20.48 -4.21 3.90
C ASP A 100 21.77 -4.84 3.35
N ARG A 101 22.78 -3.99 3.15
CA ARG A 101 24.13 -4.40 2.71
C ARG A 101 25.12 -4.54 3.87
N ARG A 102 24.71 -4.24 5.11
CA ARG A 102 25.63 -4.03 6.23
C ARG A 102 26.56 -5.20 6.50
N ILE A 103 26.01 -6.41 6.61
CA ILE A 103 26.83 -7.61 6.93
C ILE A 103 27.84 -7.88 5.81
N GLY A 104 27.43 -7.75 4.55
CA GLY A 104 28.32 -7.97 3.41
C GLY A 104 29.46 -6.94 3.38
N THR A 105 29.12 -5.66 3.56
CA THR A 105 30.08 -4.55 3.59
C THR A 105 31.07 -4.70 4.74
N LEU A 106 30.61 -5.00 5.95
CA LEU A 106 31.49 -5.17 7.12
C LEU A 106 32.46 -6.34 6.95
N ARG A 107 31.99 -7.47 6.43
CA ARG A 107 32.86 -8.63 6.14
C ARG A 107 33.92 -8.31 5.09
N PHE A 108 33.54 -7.58 4.05
CA PHE A 108 34.50 -7.14 3.03
C PHE A 108 35.53 -6.17 3.61
N MET A 109 35.08 -5.18 4.38
CA MET A 109 35.95 -4.23 5.08
C MET A 109 36.96 -4.94 5.97
N GLU A 110 36.51 -5.89 6.79
CA GLU A 110 37.38 -6.73 7.62
C GLU A 110 38.39 -7.52 6.77
N HIS A 111 37.93 -8.12 5.66
CA HIS A 111 38.78 -8.90 4.76
C HIS A 111 39.92 -8.07 4.14
N VAL A 112 39.65 -6.80 3.78
CA VAL A 112 40.66 -5.90 3.21
C VAL A 112 41.45 -5.12 4.28
N GLY A 113 41.26 -5.44 5.56
CA GLY A 113 41.97 -4.81 6.67
C GLY A 113 41.52 -3.37 6.96
N PHE A 114 40.29 -3.01 6.60
CA PHE A 114 39.71 -1.70 6.85
C PHE A 114 39.10 -1.58 8.26
N ASP A 115 39.34 -0.43 8.90
CA ASP A 115 38.71 -0.07 10.16
C ASP A 115 37.24 0.32 9.95
N SER A 116 36.35 -0.67 10.08
CA SER A 116 34.90 -0.49 9.90
C SER A 116 34.26 0.53 10.84
N THR A 117 34.94 0.97 11.90
CA THR A 117 34.41 2.02 12.79
C THR A 117 34.31 3.39 12.12
N LYS A 118 35.01 3.58 10.99
CA LYS A 118 34.94 4.78 10.16
C LYS A 118 33.71 4.83 9.24
N TRP A 119 33.00 3.71 9.08
CA TRP A 119 31.85 3.63 8.20
C TRP A 119 30.60 4.19 8.88
N ASP A 120 29.89 5.07 8.19
CA ASP A 120 28.68 5.76 8.67
C ASP A 120 27.40 4.92 8.51
N GLY A 121 27.50 3.73 7.92
CA GLY A 121 26.37 2.83 7.66
C GLY A 121 25.64 3.09 6.34
N HIS A 122 26.09 4.03 5.52
CA HIS A 122 25.53 4.30 4.20
C HIS A 122 26.21 3.48 3.10
N TYR A 123 25.46 3.02 2.11
CA TYR A 123 25.99 2.17 1.04
C TYR A 123 25.58 2.73 -0.31
N TYR A 124 26.53 3.35 -1.00
CA TYR A 124 26.31 4.09 -2.23
C TYR A 124 26.50 3.21 -3.49
N ASN A 125 25.62 3.36 -4.46
CA ASN A 125 25.72 2.69 -5.77
C ASN A 125 26.88 3.29 -6.59
N ALA A 126 27.79 2.45 -7.09
CA ALA A 126 28.99 2.88 -7.82
C ALA A 126 28.80 2.90 -9.35
N GLY A 127 27.64 2.52 -9.86
CA GLY A 127 27.36 2.52 -11.30
C GLY A 127 27.07 3.90 -11.86
N ILE A 128 26.66 4.85 -11.02
CA ILE A 128 26.52 6.26 -11.39
C ILE A 128 27.02 7.12 -10.24
N PHE A 129 28.07 7.91 -10.49
CA PHE A 129 28.54 8.90 -9.53
C PHE A 129 29.11 10.15 -10.18
N VAL A 130 29.05 11.27 -9.48
CA VAL A 130 29.68 12.54 -9.86
C VAL A 130 30.77 12.85 -8.85
N CYS A 131 31.98 13.07 -9.33
CA CYS A 131 33.10 13.49 -8.49
C CYS A 131 33.79 14.74 -9.06
N SER A 132 34.76 15.23 -8.29
CA SER A 132 35.47 16.48 -8.52
C SER A 132 36.93 16.25 -8.19
N ARG A 133 37.82 17.18 -8.58
CA ARG A 133 39.25 17.04 -8.32
C ARG A 133 39.60 16.80 -6.84
N CYS A 134 38.86 17.39 -5.90
CA CYS A 134 39.07 17.14 -4.47
C CYS A 134 38.83 15.69 -4.02
N HIS A 135 38.13 14.88 -4.81
CA HIS A 135 37.85 13.47 -4.53
C HIS A 135 38.92 12.52 -5.10
N GLN A 136 39.95 13.03 -5.79
CA GLN A 136 40.92 12.22 -6.53
C GLN A 136 41.56 11.10 -5.69
N ASP A 137 41.86 11.36 -4.42
CA ASP A 137 42.55 10.41 -3.53
C ASP A 137 41.70 9.23 -3.03
N MET A 138 40.40 9.20 -3.34
CA MET A 138 39.54 8.04 -3.07
C MET A 138 39.66 6.96 -4.15
N PHE A 139 40.04 7.33 -5.37
CA PHE A 139 40.12 6.42 -6.52
C PHE A 139 41.45 5.66 -6.51
N VAL A 140 41.61 4.80 -5.50
CA VAL A 140 42.79 3.94 -5.35
C VAL A 140 42.41 2.52 -5.76
N ARG A 141 43.28 1.87 -6.54
CA ARG A 141 43.10 0.47 -6.90
C ARG A 141 43.25 -0.42 -5.65
N PRO A 142 42.35 -1.40 -5.41
CA PRO A 142 42.54 -2.31 -4.29
C PRO A 142 43.79 -3.18 -4.49
N PRO A 143 44.37 -3.72 -3.41
CA PRO A 143 45.49 -4.66 -3.52
C PRO A 143 45.11 -5.97 -4.23
N VAL A 144 43.82 -6.36 -4.16
CA VAL A 144 43.28 -7.56 -4.80
C VAL A 144 41.91 -7.23 -5.40
N GLU A 145 41.69 -7.63 -6.64
CA GLU A 145 40.38 -7.58 -7.28
C GLU A 145 39.64 -8.88 -6.97
N TYR A 146 38.44 -8.77 -6.41
CA TYR A 146 37.77 -9.93 -5.84
C TYR A 146 36.66 -10.48 -6.74
N ASN A 147 35.60 -9.71 -6.97
CA ASN A 147 34.50 -10.06 -7.87
C ASN A 147 33.74 -8.81 -8.35
N HIS A 148 32.77 -9.01 -9.25
CA HIS A 148 31.96 -7.96 -9.88
C HIS A 148 31.10 -7.11 -8.93
N PHE A 149 30.93 -7.50 -7.66
CA PHE A 149 30.20 -6.70 -6.65
C PHE A 149 31.14 -5.99 -5.67
N ALA A 150 32.39 -6.42 -5.62
CA ALA A 150 33.38 -5.93 -4.68
C ALA A 150 33.97 -4.57 -5.10
N ASP A 151 33.78 -4.13 -6.34
CA ASP A 151 34.17 -2.78 -6.79
C ASP A 151 33.33 -1.72 -6.07
N GLN A 152 32.00 -1.89 -6.01
CA GLN A 152 31.10 -0.98 -5.30
C GLN A 152 31.36 -1.03 -3.80
N THR A 153 31.65 -2.22 -3.24
CA THR A 153 31.99 -2.31 -1.82
C THR A 153 33.31 -1.59 -1.53
N TRP A 154 34.32 -1.73 -2.39
CA TRP A 154 35.58 -1.01 -2.29
C TRP A 154 35.40 0.51 -2.43
N PHE A 155 34.56 0.96 -3.35
CA PHE A 155 34.18 2.37 -3.49
C PHE A 155 33.63 2.94 -2.17
N ASN A 156 32.71 2.21 -1.52
CA ASN A 156 32.18 2.58 -0.21
C ASN A 156 33.24 2.55 0.90
N THR A 157 34.16 1.57 0.88
CA THR A 157 35.31 1.54 1.79
C THR A 157 36.19 2.79 1.64
N MET A 158 36.41 3.27 0.42
CA MET A 158 37.21 4.49 0.17
C MET A 158 36.47 5.77 0.59
N ILE A 159 35.15 5.84 0.44
CA ILE A 159 34.32 6.91 1.01
C ILE A 159 34.53 6.98 2.53
N ALA A 160 34.41 5.83 3.20
CA ALA A 160 34.59 5.74 4.65
C ALA A 160 36.04 6.04 5.08
N ASP A 161 37.05 5.53 4.37
CA ASP A 161 38.46 5.73 4.76
C ASP A 161 38.89 7.20 4.67
N ARG A 162 38.47 7.86 3.59
CA ARG A 162 38.81 9.26 3.30
C ARG A 162 37.82 10.25 3.90
N GLN A 163 36.76 9.76 4.57
CA GLN A 163 35.68 10.57 5.14
C GLN A 163 35.11 11.54 4.09
N VAL A 164 34.85 11.00 2.88
CA VAL A 164 34.35 11.79 1.76
C VAL A 164 32.94 12.27 2.07
N ARG A 165 32.70 13.57 1.91
CA ARG A 165 31.36 14.13 1.97
C ARG A 165 30.55 13.63 0.78
N VAL A 166 29.42 12.98 1.03
CA VAL A 166 28.54 12.46 -0.02
C VAL A 166 27.24 13.26 -0.09
N PHE A 167 26.86 13.64 -1.31
CA PHE A 167 25.54 14.13 -1.66
C PHE A 167 24.72 12.94 -2.17
N SER A 168 23.71 12.52 -1.42
CA SER A 168 22.84 11.41 -1.83
C SER A 168 21.99 11.84 -3.03
N LEU A 169 22.28 11.25 -4.20
CA LEU A 169 21.53 11.52 -5.42
C LEU A 169 20.09 10.99 -5.28
N PRO A 170 19.08 11.72 -5.77
CA PRO A 170 17.75 11.16 -5.96
C PRO A 170 17.81 9.91 -6.84
N TYR A 171 17.03 8.86 -6.52
CA TYR A 171 17.02 7.62 -7.29
C TYR A 171 16.67 7.81 -8.78
N ARG A 172 16.04 8.93 -9.15
CA ARG A 172 15.77 9.28 -10.56
C ARG A 172 17.05 9.46 -11.39
N PHE A 173 18.19 9.74 -10.76
CA PHE A 173 19.52 9.75 -11.39
C PHE A 173 20.23 8.40 -11.38
N ASN A 174 19.64 7.36 -10.76
CA ASN A 174 20.18 6.01 -10.74
C ASN A 174 19.07 4.98 -10.45
N ARG A 175 18.13 4.81 -11.39
CA ARG A 175 16.96 3.94 -11.21
C ARG A 175 17.31 2.49 -11.54
N VAL A 176 17.49 1.68 -10.50
CA VAL A 176 17.68 0.22 -10.63
C VAL A 176 16.37 -0.56 -10.51
N LEU A 177 16.33 -1.78 -11.02
CA LEU A 177 15.10 -2.60 -11.13
C LEU A 177 14.33 -2.77 -9.82
N ALA A 178 15.01 -2.93 -8.68
CA ALA A 178 14.30 -3.20 -7.43
C ALA A 178 13.56 -1.99 -6.85
N PHE A 179 13.63 -0.82 -7.49
CA PHE A 179 12.97 0.38 -7.00
C PHE A 179 11.49 0.47 -7.37
N ASP A 180 11.06 -0.29 -8.37
CA ASP A 180 9.68 -0.29 -8.86
C ASP A 180 8.68 -0.58 -7.74
N ARG A 181 8.97 -1.59 -6.91
CA ARG A 181 8.13 -1.98 -5.76
C ARG A 181 8.02 -0.93 -4.63
N PHE A 182 8.99 -0.01 -4.52
CA PHE A 182 9.04 0.93 -3.39
C PHE A 182 8.24 2.21 -3.65
N TYR A 183 8.12 2.59 -4.92
CA TYR A 183 7.50 3.86 -5.31
C TYR A 183 6.23 3.68 -6.12
N GLY A 184 6.02 2.51 -6.74
CA GLY A 184 4.94 2.31 -7.70
C GLY A 184 5.10 3.15 -8.95
N GLU A 185 6.16 3.95 -9.07
CA GLU A 185 6.50 4.64 -10.31
C GLU A 185 6.92 3.62 -11.37
N ASP A 186 6.43 3.79 -12.59
CA ASP A 186 7.05 3.14 -13.74
C ASP A 186 8.52 3.57 -13.82
N ARG A 187 9.43 2.62 -13.97
CA ARG A 187 10.87 2.92 -14.07
C ARG A 187 11.17 3.95 -15.14
N LEU A 188 10.40 3.97 -16.24
CA LEU A 188 10.55 4.92 -17.34
C LEU A 188 10.35 6.39 -16.92
N ASP A 189 9.78 6.65 -15.73
CA ASP A 189 9.63 8.01 -15.19
C ASP A 189 10.96 8.60 -14.63
N SER A 190 12.02 7.79 -14.52
CA SER A 190 13.35 8.26 -14.10
C SER A 190 14.18 8.84 -15.26
N TRP A 191 15.19 9.64 -14.92
CA TRP A 191 16.09 10.26 -15.90
C TRP A 191 17.22 9.33 -16.34
N PHE A 192 17.73 8.51 -15.42
CA PHE A 192 18.79 7.56 -15.67
C PHE A 192 18.26 6.17 -15.30
N LEU A 193 18.05 5.31 -16.31
CA LEU A 193 17.66 3.92 -16.08
C LEU A 193 18.90 3.07 -16.06
N HIS A 194 19.16 2.46 -14.92
CA HIS A 194 20.31 1.63 -14.69
C HIS A 194 19.87 0.17 -14.62
N TYR A 195 20.29 -0.63 -15.59
CA TYR A 195 19.82 -2.00 -15.72
C TYR A 195 20.54 -2.97 -14.76
N ALA A 196 21.25 -2.46 -13.75
CA ALA A 196 21.83 -3.28 -12.70
C ALA A 196 20.75 -4.08 -11.94
N GLY A 197 21.05 -5.36 -11.70
CA GLY A 197 20.15 -6.31 -11.05
C GLY A 197 19.22 -7.04 -12.01
N VAL A 198 19.01 -6.53 -13.23
CA VAL A 198 18.16 -7.18 -14.25
C VAL A 198 18.70 -8.55 -14.64
N GLN A 199 20.02 -8.74 -14.61
CA GLN A 199 20.69 -10.02 -14.91
C GLN A 199 20.32 -11.16 -13.95
N VAL A 200 19.67 -10.88 -12.82
CA VAL A 200 19.19 -11.90 -11.88
C VAL A 200 17.92 -12.57 -12.41
N VAL A 201 17.17 -11.88 -13.27
CA VAL A 201 15.84 -12.32 -13.74
C VAL A 201 15.77 -12.49 -15.26
N LEU A 202 16.59 -11.77 -16.02
CA LEU A 202 16.64 -11.84 -17.48
C LEU A 202 17.99 -12.36 -17.97
N SER A 203 17.96 -13.09 -19.08
CA SER A 203 19.14 -13.42 -19.86
C SER A 203 19.75 -12.16 -20.48
N ARG A 204 20.97 -12.32 -21.01
CA ARG A 204 21.68 -11.25 -21.73
C ARG A 204 20.89 -10.69 -22.91
N GLU A 205 20.23 -11.55 -23.69
CA GLU A 205 19.46 -11.09 -24.86
C GLU A 205 18.18 -10.38 -24.45
N GLU A 206 17.42 -10.96 -23.52
CA GLU A 206 16.20 -10.33 -22.96
C GLU A 206 16.51 -8.96 -22.35
N ARG A 207 17.70 -8.78 -21.77
CA ARG A 207 18.15 -7.48 -21.26
C ARG A 207 18.40 -6.47 -22.38
N LEU A 208 19.00 -6.87 -23.50
CA LEU A 208 19.17 -5.99 -24.65
C LEU A 208 17.82 -5.63 -25.29
N GLU A 209 16.90 -6.59 -25.36
CA GLU A 209 15.52 -6.37 -25.81
C GLU A 209 14.78 -5.40 -24.90
N LEU A 210 14.95 -5.51 -23.57
CA LEU A 210 14.38 -4.59 -22.60
C LEU A 210 14.90 -3.16 -22.82
N ILE A 211 16.22 -2.98 -22.97
CA ILE A 211 16.82 -1.67 -23.25
C ILE A 211 16.25 -1.07 -24.54
N ALA A 212 16.17 -1.86 -25.60
CA ALA A 212 15.61 -1.41 -26.87
C ALA A 212 14.13 -1.04 -26.76
N HIS A 213 13.35 -1.81 -26.01
CA HIS A 213 11.94 -1.53 -25.75
C HIS A 213 11.77 -0.20 -25.00
N ASP A 214 12.57 0.06 -23.98
CA ASP A 214 12.46 1.27 -23.16
C ASP A 214 12.84 2.53 -23.92
N LEU A 215 13.89 2.44 -24.75
CA LEU A 215 14.26 3.52 -25.66
C LEU A 215 13.10 3.87 -26.61
N GLU A 216 12.41 2.86 -27.13
CA GLU A 216 11.23 3.07 -27.97
C GLU A 216 10.06 3.68 -27.18
N MET A 217 9.83 3.23 -25.94
CA MET A 217 8.80 3.80 -25.07
C MET A 217 9.09 5.26 -24.72
N TRP A 218 10.33 5.60 -24.37
CA TRP A 218 10.76 6.99 -24.18
C TRP A 218 10.62 7.83 -25.43
N ARG A 219 10.96 7.29 -26.61
CA ARG A 219 10.79 8.00 -27.88
C ARG A 219 9.32 8.36 -28.14
N ARG A 220 8.38 7.47 -27.78
CA ARG A 220 6.94 7.69 -27.92
C ARG A 220 6.37 8.65 -26.86
N ALA A 221 6.88 8.57 -25.63
CA ALA A 221 6.41 9.38 -24.52
C ALA A 221 6.99 10.81 -24.53
N ALA A 222 8.07 11.04 -25.27
CA ALA A 222 8.68 12.36 -25.40
C ALA A 222 7.71 13.39 -26.02
N PRO A 223 7.74 14.65 -25.57
CA PRO A 223 8.55 15.19 -24.48
C PRO A 223 7.87 15.13 -23.10
N ALA A 224 6.67 14.55 -23.01
CA ALA A 224 5.85 14.60 -21.80
C ALA A 224 6.32 13.63 -20.72
N TYR A 225 6.81 12.45 -21.12
CA TYR A 225 7.28 11.38 -20.22
C TYR A 225 6.31 11.06 -19.09
N ALA A 226 5.01 11.10 -19.38
CA ALA A 226 3.97 10.80 -18.40
C ALA A 226 3.73 9.29 -18.37
N PHE A 227 4.15 8.65 -17.28
CA PHE A 227 3.91 7.24 -17.01
C PHE A 227 3.00 7.08 -15.80
N PRO A 228 2.04 6.15 -15.82
CA PRO A 228 1.16 5.91 -14.69
C PRO A 228 1.94 5.29 -13.53
N HIS A 229 1.53 5.59 -12.30
CA HIS A 229 1.93 4.79 -11.16
C HIS A 229 1.16 3.47 -11.14
N HIS A 230 1.76 2.44 -10.57
CA HIS A 230 1.18 1.13 -10.33
C HIS A 230 0.95 0.98 -8.82
N VAL A 231 -0.31 1.00 -8.38
CA VAL A 231 -0.66 0.84 -6.97
C VAL A 231 -1.61 -0.33 -6.79
N VAL A 232 -1.29 -1.22 -5.86
CA VAL A 232 -2.17 -2.32 -5.46
C VAL A 232 -2.70 -2.06 -4.05
N PHE A 233 -4.01 -1.95 -3.92
CA PHE A 233 -4.69 -1.89 -2.63
C PHE A 233 -4.96 -3.31 -2.14
N VAL A 234 -4.28 -3.72 -1.07
CA VAL A 234 -4.54 -4.98 -0.38
C VAL A 234 -5.54 -4.71 0.72
N VAL A 235 -6.79 -5.12 0.49
CA VAL A 235 -7.89 -4.92 1.41
C VAL A 235 -7.90 -6.04 2.43
N GLU A 236 -7.54 -5.68 3.65
CA GLU A 236 -7.45 -6.59 4.77
C GLU A 236 -8.68 -6.46 5.67
N GLY A 237 -8.85 -7.42 6.57
CA GLY A 237 -9.88 -7.37 7.59
C GLY A 237 -11.15 -8.14 7.29
N ASP A 238 -12.11 -8.00 8.20
CA ASP A 238 -13.44 -8.58 8.08
C ASP A 238 -14.33 -7.85 7.05
N LEU A 239 -15.54 -8.35 6.83
CA LEU A 239 -16.51 -7.73 5.91
C LEU A 239 -16.74 -6.23 6.21
N GLY A 240 -16.80 -5.82 7.48
CA GLY A 240 -17.03 -4.43 7.86
C GLY A 240 -15.83 -3.54 7.54
N GLU A 241 -14.62 -4.03 7.80
CA GLU A 241 -13.37 -3.35 7.45
C GLU A 241 -13.20 -3.21 5.93
N GLN A 242 -13.59 -4.24 5.15
CA GLN A 242 -13.57 -4.16 3.69
C GLN A 242 -14.58 -3.14 3.14
N VAL A 243 -15.81 -3.08 3.67
CA VAL A 243 -16.77 -2.02 3.30
C VAL A 243 -16.24 -0.63 3.68
N ALA A 244 -15.63 -0.49 4.85
CA ALA A 244 -15.08 0.78 5.32
C ALA A 244 -13.91 1.29 4.46
N ALA A 245 -13.15 0.38 3.81
CA ALA A 245 -12.06 0.71 2.91
C ALA A 245 -12.51 1.25 1.54
N GLU A 246 -13.77 1.04 1.14
CA GLU A 246 -14.30 1.48 -0.16
C GLU A 246 -14.08 2.97 -0.39
N GLY A 247 -14.36 3.81 0.61
CA GLY A 247 -14.22 5.25 0.53
C GLY A 247 -12.78 5.69 0.23
N ALA A 248 -11.80 5.01 0.83
CA ALA A 248 -10.38 5.30 0.62
C ALA A 248 -9.95 4.95 -0.80
N ILE A 249 -10.27 3.75 -1.27
CA ILE A 249 -9.88 3.28 -2.61
C ILE A 249 -10.58 4.12 -3.69
N ARG A 250 -11.85 4.47 -3.48
CA ARG A 250 -12.57 5.39 -4.37
C ARG A 250 -11.94 6.76 -4.40
N TYR A 251 -11.53 7.32 -3.27
CA TYR A 251 -10.83 8.61 -3.21
C TYR A 251 -9.47 8.56 -3.91
N ALA A 252 -8.72 7.47 -3.75
CA ALA A 252 -7.48 7.26 -4.46
C ALA A 252 -7.70 7.30 -5.97
N ARG A 253 -8.64 6.50 -6.49
CA ARG A 253 -8.99 6.46 -7.91
C ARG A 253 -9.47 7.81 -8.44
N GLU A 254 -10.40 8.44 -7.74
CA GLU A 254 -11.12 9.63 -8.23
C GLU A 254 -10.36 10.93 -7.99
N VAL A 255 -9.33 10.97 -7.14
CA VAL A 255 -8.67 12.22 -6.74
C VAL A 255 -7.15 12.10 -6.76
N LEU A 256 -6.57 11.17 -5.97
CA LEU A 256 -5.12 11.16 -5.74
C LEU A 256 -4.32 10.56 -6.90
N CYS A 257 -4.83 9.49 -7.51
CA CYS A 257 -4.14 8.64 -8.46
C CYS A 257 -4.89 8.61 -9.81
N ARG A 258 -5.33 9.78 -10.27
CA ARG A 258 -6.07 9.90 -11.54
C ARG A 258 -5.17 9.53 -12.71
N GLY A 259 -5.55 8.49 -13.44
CA GLY A 259 -4.80 8.01 -14.61
C GLY A 259 -3.71 6.98 -14.27
N ASP A 260 -3.54 6.65 -12.99
CA ASP A 260 -2.65 5.57 -12.55
C ASP A 260 -3.30 4.19 -12.76
N ASP A 261 -2.44 3.17 -12.80
CA ASP A 261 -2.79 1.75 -12.87
C ASP A 261 -3.08 1.22 -11.45
N LEU A 262 -4.36 1.24 -11.08
CA LEU A 262 -4.81 0.84 -9.76
C LEU A 262 -5.44 -0.55 -9.78
N VAL A 263 -5.03 -1.40 -8.84
CA VAL A 263 -5.57 -2.75 -8.64
C VAL A 263 -6.09 -2.90 -7.21
N VAL A 264 -7.14 -3.70 -7.02
CA VAL A 264 -7.65 -4.05 -5.68
C VAL A 264 -7.56 -5.56 -5.46
N VAL A 265 -6.97 -5.95 -4.35
CA VAL A 265 -6.93 -7.32 -3.85
C VAL A 265 -7.87 -7.42 -2.67
N SER A 266 -8.90 -8.26 -2.76
CA SER A 266 -9.93 -8.39 -1.73
C SER A 266 -10.55 -9.77 -1.77
N ARG A 267 -10.86 -10.33 -0.58
CA ARG A 267 -11.60 -11.60 -0.46
C ARG A 267 -13.08 -11.46 -0.86
N LEU A 268 -13.57 -10.22 -0.99
CA LEU A 268 -14.95 -9.83 -1.29
C LEU A 268 -14.97 -8.83 -2.46
N PRO A 269 -14.52 -9.23 -3.66
CA PRO A 269 -14.37 -8.35 -4.81
C PRO A 269 -15.67 -7.62 -5.19
N GLU A 270 -16.84 -8.19 -4.91
CA GLU A 270 -18.14 -7.58 -5.14
C GLU A 270 -18.34 -6.21 -4.47
N ILE A 271 -17.65 -5.95 -3.34
CA ILE A 271 -17.69 -4.66 -2.64
C ILE A 271 -17.10 -3.54 -3.51
N PHE A 272 -16.13 -3.87 -4.35
CA PHE A 272 -15.33 -2.91 -5.12
C PHE A 272 -15.64 -2.92 -6.62
N ALA A 273 -16.53 -3.79 -7.08
CA ALA A 273 -16.82 -3.99 -8.49
C ALA A 273 -17.28 -2.70 -9.21
N HIS A 274 -17.99 -1.81 -8.49
CA HIS A 274 -18.45 -0.54 -9.04
C HIS A 274 -17.33 0.48 -9.29
N LEU A 275 -16.15 0.26 -8.73
CA LEU A 275 -14.99 1.11 -8.96
C LEU A 275 -14.40 0.91 -10.37
N GLY A 276 -14.78 -0.15 -11.09
CA GLY A 276 -14.25 -0.41 -12.43
C GLY A 276 -12.73 -0.59 -12.45
N LEU A 277 -12.16 -1.08 -11.33
CA LEU A 277 -10.76 -1.44 -11.19
C LEU A 277 -10.59 -2.96 -11.41
N PRO A 278 -9.42 -3.43 -11.86
CA PRO A 278 -9.08 -4.85 -11.78
C PRO A 278 -9.15 -5.37 -10.33
N LEU A 279 -9.82 -6.50 -10.15
CA LEU A 279 -10.08 -7.12 -8.85
C LEU A 279 -9.47 -8.52 -8.81
N TYR A 280 -8.74 -8.83 -7.74
CA TYR A 280 -8.14 -10.15 -7.53
C TYR A 280 -8.46 -10.68 -6.12
N PRO A 281 -8.75 -11.97 -5.95
CA PRO A 281 -8.98 -12.55 -4.62
C PRO A 281 -7.72 -12.65 -3.75
N ALA A 282 -6.55 -12.75 -4.37
CA ALA A 282 -5.26 -12.85 -3.68
C ALA A 282 -4.16 -12.07 -4.41
N LEU A 283 -3.12 -11.66 -3.66
CA LEU A 283 -2.04 -10.81 -4.18
C LEU A 283 -1.20 -11.54 -5.23
N GLU A 284 -0.99 -12.85 -5.06
CA GLU A 284 -0.22 -13.71 -5.96
C GLU A 284 -0.89 -13.87 -7.34
N GLN A 285 -2.15 -13.49 -7.46
CA GLN A 285 -2.90 -13.53 -8.72
C GLN A 285 -2.79 -12.21 -9.51
N VAL A 286 -2.19 -11.17 -8.93
CA VAL A 286 -1.96 -9.90 -9.62
C VAL A 286 -0.82 -10.08 -10.65
N PRO A 287 -1.06 -9.86 -11.95
CA PRO A 287 -0.02 -9.96 -12.96
C PRO A 287 1.11 -8.96 -12.71
N SER A 288 2.35 -9.45 -12.73
CA SER A 288 3.55 -8.63 -12.47
C SER A 288 3.49 -7.89 -11.12
N GLU A 289 2.92 -8.53 -10.10
CA GLU A 289 2.73 -7.99 -8.75
C GLU A 289 3.93 -7.19 -8.19
N ALA A 290 5.15 -7.65 -8.48
CA ALA A 290 6.39 -7.00 -8.04
C ALA A 290 6.56 -5.54 -8.51
N LYS A 291 5.83 -5.08 -9.54
CA LYS A 291 5.87 -3.69 -10.02
C LYS A 291 5.00 -2.73 -9.20
N TYR A 292 4.04 -3.25 -8.43
CA TYR A 292 3.04 -2.43 -7.75
C TYR A 292 3.53 -1.96 -6.38
N LEU A 293 3.25 -0.70 -6.06
CA LEU A 293 3.30 -0.21 -4.70
C LEU A 293 2.13 -0.77 -3.90
N LYS A 294 2.44 -1.49 -2.83
CA LYS A 294 1.43 -2.09 -1.96
C LYS A 294 0.91 -1.07 -0.97
N ARG A 295 -0.41 -0.91 -0.92
CA ARG A 295 -1.12 -0.12 0.08
C ARG A 295 -2.09 -1.03 0.82
N TYR A 296 -1.85 -1.20 2.11
CA TYR A 296 -2.65 -2.05 2.98
C TYR A 296 -3.71 -1.23 3.69
N THR A 297 -4.94 -1.72 3.75
CA THR A 297 -6.04 -0.99 4.40
C THR A 297 -6.04 -1.13 5.92
N LEU A 298 -5.23 -2.03 6.49
CA LEU A 298 -5.03 -2.13 7.94
C LEU A 298 -3.56 -2.00 8.33
N GLY A 299 -2.62 -2.43 7.47
CA GLY A 299 -1.18 -2.25 7.64
C GLY A 299 -0.54 -3.24 8.63
N ASP A 300 0.78 -3.15 8.81
CA ASP A 300 1.51 -4.07 9.68
C ASP A 300 1.17 -3.87 11.17
N ASN A 301 0.51 -4.89 11.72
CA ASN A 301 -0.03 -5.19 13.06
C ASN A 301 0.46 -4.50 14.36
N ALA A 302 1.52 -3.69 14.38
CA ALA A 302 2.06 -3.13 15.64
C ALA A 302 1.08 -2.19 16.38
N ALA A 303 0.05 -1.68 15.69
CA ALA A 303 -1.02 -0.85 16.25
C ALA A 303 -2.43 -1.38 15.94
N SER A 304 -2.59 -2.66 15.59
CA SER A 304 -3.87 -3.21 15.13
C SER A 304 -5.02 -3.00 16.11
N TRP A 305 -4.79 -2.99 17.42
CA TRP A 305 -5.83 -2.70 18.41
C TRP A 305 -6.29 -1.23 18.42
N ARG A 306 -5.40 -0.28 18.08
CA ARG A 306 -5.74 1.16 18.03
C ARG A 306 -6.76 1.47 16.95
N ARG A 307 -6.93 0.60 15.94
CA ARG A 307 -7.98 0.75 14.92
C ARG A 307 -9.39 0.74 15.52
N HIS A 308 -9.58 0.08 16.67
CA HIS A 308 -10.87 0.05 17.34
C HIS A 308 -11.22 1.37 18.03
N GLN A 309 -10.23 2.25 18.22
CA GLN A 309 -10.35 3.59 18.82
C GLN A 309 -10.49 4.72 17.78
N VAL A 310 -10.61 4.38 16.50
CA VAL A 310 -10.85 5.34 15.42
C VAL A 310 -12.00 4.84 14.55
N HIS A 311 -12.63 5.74 13.81
CA HIS A 311 -13.65 5.35 12.84
C HIS A 311 -13.04 4.45 11.76
N ALA A 312 -13.73 3.35 11.41
CA ALA A 312 -13.20 2.30 10.52
C ALA A 312 -12.71 2.87 9.17
N THR A 313 -13.49 3.77 8.55
CA THR A 313 -13.11 4.42 7.28
C THR A 313 -11.88 5.32 7.42
N THR A 314 -11.71 5.98 8.56
CA THR A 314 -10.51 6.80 8.86
C THR A 314 -9.30 5.91 9.09
N ALA A 315 -9.47 4.79 9.80
CA ALA A 315 -8.40 3.80 9.97
C ALA A 315 -7.92 3.30 8.59
N ALA A 316 -8.87 2.92 7.72
CA ALA A 316 -8.55 2.42 6.39
C ALA A 316 -7.86 3.48 5.50
N SER A 317 -8.30 4.73 5.54
CA SER A 317 -7.70 5.80 4.72
C SER A 317 -6.33 6.23 5.24
N LEU A 318 -6.14 6.30 6.55
CA LEU A 318 -4.83 6.60 7.12
C LEU A 318 -3.83 5.48 6.85
N ALA A 319 -4.24 4.21 6.95
CA ALA A 319 -3.38 3.08 6.65
C ALA A 319 -3.01 3.01 5.16
N ALA A 320 -3.99 3.10 4.26
CA ALA A 320 -3.77 2.92 2.83
C ALA A 320 -3.17 4.18 2.15
N LEU A 321 -3.52 5.37 2.62
CA LEU A 321 -3.22 6.63 1.92
C LEU A 321 -2.48 7.66 2.76
N GLY A 322 -2.41 7.50 4.08
CA GLY A 322 -1.82 8.49 4.98
C GLY A 322 -2.63 9.79 5.08
N VAL A 323 -3.92 9.78 4.73
CA VAL A 323 -4.78 10.97 4.74
C VAL A 323 -6.15 10.69 5.37
N GLU A 324 -6.74 11.74 5.94
CA GLU A 324 -8.15 11.76 6.33
C GLU A 324 -9.02 12.06 5.10
N LEU A 325 -10.12 11.31 4.94
CA LEU A 325 -11.01 11.51 3.80
C LEU A 325 -11.90 12.75 3.96
N PRO A 326 -12.17 13.49 2.87
CA PRO A 326 -13.30 14.42 2.84
C PRO A 326 -14.60 13.69 3.19
N MET A 327 -15.54 14.38 3.85
CA MET A 327 -16.80 13.78 4.32
C MET A 327 -17.60 13.10 3.20
N THR A 328 -17.53 13.62 1.97
CA THR A 328 -18.18 13.05 0.78
C THR A 328 -17.64 11.68 0.37
N TYR A 329 -16.44 11.30 0.83
CA TYR A 329 -15.82 10.00 0.59
C TYR A 329 -15.92 9.05 1.78
N LYS A 330 -16.31 9.53 2.97
CA LYS A 330 -16.49 8.67 4.15
C LYS A 330 -17.73 7.78 4.08
N ARG A 331 -18.74 8.16 3.32
CA ARG A 331 -19.91 7.31 3.05
C ARG A 331 -19.48 6.19 2.08
N PRO A 332 -19.57 4.91 2.47
CA PRO A 332 -19.30 3.82 1.54
C PRO A 332 -20.33 3.82 0.41
N ARG A 333 -19.93 3.41 -0.78
CA ARG A 333 -20.84 3.17 -1.92
C ARG A 333 -20.82 1.69 -2.26
N LEU A 334 -22.00 1.08 -2.29
CA LEU A 334 -22.17 -0.31 -2.67
C LEU A 334 -23.22 -0.40 -3.78
N VAL A 335 -23.05 -1.33 -4.71
CA VAL A 335 -23.98 -1.54 -5.82
C VAL A 335 -24.81 -2.80 -5.60
N VAL A 336 -26.11 -2.68 -5.87
CA VAL A 336 -27.07 -3.78 -5.79
C VAL A 336 -27.25 -4.36 -7.19
N GLY A 337 -26.74 -5.57 -7.40
CA GLY A 337 -26.89 -6.28 -8.67
C GLY A 337 -28.31 -6.85 -8.85
N ALA A 338 -28.85 -6.79 -10.07
CA ALA A 338 -30.17 -7.31 -10.39
C ALA A 338 -30.32 -8.81 -10.11
N THR A 339 -29.27 -9.61 -10.35
CA THR A 339 -29.26 -11.05 -10.06
C THR A 339 -29.38 -11.34 -8.57
N ALA A 340 -28.65 -10.59 -7.72
CA ALA A 340 -28.72 -10.74 -6.28
C ALA A 340 -30.11 -10.35 -5.76
N LEU A 341 -30.69 -9.26 -6.28
CA LEU A 341 -32.04 -8.82 -5.92
C LEU A 341 -33.10 -9.87 -6.30
N ALA A 342 -33.08 -10.38 -7.53
CA ALA A 342 -34.04 -11.41 -7.98
C ALA A 342 -33.89 -12.73 -7.21
N SER A 343 -32.67 -13.09 -6.81
CA SER A 343 -32.43 -14.24 -5.94
C SER A 343 -32.97 -14.01 -4.53
N LEU A 344 -32.73 -12.84 -3.96
CA LEU A 344 -33.26 -12.43 -2.66
C LEU A 344 -34.79 -12.44 -2.63
N GLU A 345 -35.47 -11.89 -3.64
CA GLU A 345 -36.93 -11.85 -3.71
C GLU A 345 -37.56 -13.26 -3.66
N ARG A 346 -36.91 -14.25 -4.29
CA ARG A 346 -37.34 -15.65 -4.21
C ARG A 346 -37.15 -16.23 -2.81
N LYS A 347 -36.03 -15.91 -2.13
CA LYS A 347 -35.72 -16.36 -0.76
C LYS A 347 -36.62 -15.71 0.28
N ALA A 348 -37.01 -14.45 0.06
CA ALA A 348 -37.89 -13.69 0.95
C ALA A 348 -39.38 -14.08 0.83
N ALA A 349 -39.74 -15.02 -0.05
CA ALA A 349 -41.07 -15.62 -0.15
C ALA A 349 -42.24 -14.60 -0.23
N GLY A 350 -42.04 -13.47 -0.91
CA GLY A 350 -43.07 -12.44 -1.11
C GLY A 350 -43.23 -11.44 0.04
N VAL A 351 -42.34 -11.46 1.03
CA VAL A 351 -42.28 -10.42 2.08
C VAL A 351 -41.88 -9.07 1.45
N ASP A 352 -42.59 -8.00 1.82
CA ASP A 352 -42.24 -6.65 1.42
C ASP A 352 -40.95 -6.19 2.13
N LEU A 353 -39.84 -6.28 1.39
CA LEU A 353 -38.50 -5.91 1.85
C LEU A 353 -38.40 -4.44 2.30
N THR A 354 -39.24 -3.55 1.77
CA THR A 354 -39.18 -2.11 2.08
C THR A 354 -39.79 -1.74 3.43
N SER A 355 -40.57 -2.65 4.00
CA SER A 355 -41.18 -2.52 5.32
C SER A 355 -40.37 -3.19 6.44
N LEU A 356 -39.29 -3.87 6.08
CA LEU A 356 -38.65 -4.86 6.92
C LEU A 356 -37.68 -4.26 7.94
N VAL A 357 -37.70 -4.81 9.16
CA VAL A 357 -36.71 -4.58 10.21
C VAL A 357 -35.71 -5.73 10.18
N LEU A 358 -34.47 -5.44 9.78
CA LEU A 358 -33.38 -6.40 9.81
C LEU A 358 -32.76 -6.44 11.20
N VAL A 359 -32.56 -7.64 11.71
CA VAL A 359 -31.84 -7.89 12.95
C VAL A 359 -30.63 -8.77 12.67
N HIS A 360 -29.45 -8.31 13.08
CA HIS A 360 -28.24 -9.14 13.07
C HIS A 360 -27.79 -9.42 14.51
N PRO A 361 -28.11 -10.62 15.03
CA PRO A 361 -27.77 -11.02 16.39
C PRO A 361 -26.33 -11.56 16.45
N ALA A 362 -25.35 -10.69 16.23
CA ALA A 362 -23.97 -11.11 16.00
C ALA A 362 -23.39 -11.91 17.18
N ARG A 363 -22.57 -12.91 16.85
CA ARG A 363 -21.81 -13.74 17.79
C ARG A 363 -20.32 -13.62 17.47
N GLY A 364 -19.54 -13.20 18.46
CA GLY A 364 -18.09 -13.10 18.36
C GLY A 364 -17.45 -13.18 19.74
N SER A 365 -16.70 -12.15 20.15
CA SER A 365 -16.16 -12.06 21.50
C SER A 365 -17.24 -11.87 22.56
N ALA A 366 -16.89 -12.07 23.82
CA ALA A 366 -17.83 -11.96 24.94
C ALA A 366 -18.50 -10.57 25.02
N ALA A 367 -17.77 -9.50 24.70
CA ALA A 367 -18.29 -8.13 24.75
C ALA A 367 -19.34 -7.81 23.66
N ILE A 368 -19.37 -8.55 22.54
CA ILE A 368 -20.32 -8.31 21.43
C ILE A 368 -21.40 -9.38 21.29
N THR A 369 -21.32 -10.46 22.07
CA THR A 369 -22.24 -11.59 22.01
C THR A 369 -23.34 -11.44 23.06
N PHE A 370 -24.51 -10.94 22.66
CA PHE A 370 -25.61 -10.72 23.61
C PHE A 370 -26.30 -12.04 23.97
N PRO A 371 -26.92 -12.13 25.16
CA PRO A 371 -27.67 -13.33 25.54
C PRO A 371 -28.85 -13.62 24.59
N ALA A 372 -29.10 -14.90 24.32
CA ALA A 372 -30.15 -15.34 23.41
C ALA A 372 -31.55 -14.85 23.81
N ASP A 373 -31.85 -14.82 25.11
CA ASP A 373 -33.11 -14.33 25.65
C ASP A 373 -33.32 -12.83 25.40
N VAL A 374 -32.25 -12.06 25.29
CA VAL A 374 -32.31 -10.63 24.97
C VAL A 374 -32.67 -10.42 23.50
N TRP A 375 -32.01 -11.13 22.58
CA TRP A 375 -32.35 -11.09 21.16
C TRP A 375 -33.78 -11.57 20.90
N GLN A 376 -34.20 -12.66 21.56
CA GLN A 376 -35.57 -13.15 21.52
C GLN A 376 -36.57 -12.07 21.95
N ALA A 377 -36.32 -11.39 23.07
CA ALA A 377 -37.18 -10.31 23.56
C ALA A 377 -37.28 -9.14 22.57
N TYR A 378 -36.20 -8.77 21.88
CA TYR A 378 -36.21 -7.71 20.87
C TYR A 378 -37.09 -8.07 19.68
N VAL A 379 -36.89 -9.25 19.09
CA VAL A 379 -37.66 -9.68 17.91
C VAL A 379 -39.14 -9.89 18.27
N ASP A 380 -39.45 -10.47 19.43
CA ASP A 380 -40.84 -10.69 19.86
C ASP A 380 -41.58 -9.37 20.07
N ALA A 381 -40.92 -8.36 20.65
CA ALA A 381 -41.51 -7.05 20.84
C ALA A 381 -41.77 -6.32 19.51
N LEU A 382 -40.86 -6.43 18.54
CA LEU A 382 -41.04 -5.86 17.21
C LEU A 382 -42.22 -6.51 16.47
N VAL A 383 -42.33 -7.84 16.52
CA VAL A 383 -43.46 -8.57 15.93
C VAL A 383 -44.76 -8.23 16.63
N ALA A 384 -44.77 -8.15 17.97
CA ALA A 384 -45.95 -7.75 18.74
C ALA A 384 -46.41 -6.31 18.42
N ALA A 385 -45.48 -5.43 18.03
CA ALA A 385 -45.76 -4.08 17.55
C ALA A 385 -46.17 -4.02 16.06
N GLY A 386 -46.24 -5.17 15.37
CA GLY A 386 -46.73 -5.28 13.99
C GLY A 386 -45.66 -5.14 12.91
N TYR A 387 -44.37 -5.15 13.25
CA TYR A 387 -43.29 -5.06 12.26
C TYR A 387 -42.97 -6.43 11.64
N ALA A 388 -42.69 -6.42 10.34
CA ALA A 388 -42.06 -7.55 9.67
C ALA A 388 -40.57 -7.57 10.02
N VAL A 389 -40.11 -8.68 10.61
CA VAL A 389 -38.71 -8.85 11.05
C VAL A 389 -38.04 -9.92 10.20
N ALA A 390 -36.79 -9.68 9.78
CA ALA A 390 -35.91 -10.75 9.33
C ALA A 390 -34.63 -10.80 10.14
N VAL A 391 -34.17 -12.02 10.41
CA VAL A 391 -32.89 -12.28 11.07
C VAL A 391 -31.89 -12.74 10.02
N VAL A 392 -30.73 -12.10 10.00
CA VAL A 392 -29.65 -12.36 9.04
C VAL A 392 -28.40 -12.84 9.75
N GLY A 393 -27.55 -13.55 9.03
CA GLY A 393 -26.23 -13.98 9.46
C GLY A 393 -25.71 -15.16 8.65
N ASP A 394 -24.49 -15.58 8.92
CA ASP A 394 -23.85 -16.71 8.26
C ASP A 394 -22.91 -17.41 9.26
N ARG A 395 -23.25 -18.63 9.64
CA ARG A 395 -22.49 -19.46 10.60
C ARG A 395 -21.18 -19.97 10.04
N SER A 396 -21.00 -19.94 8.72
CA SER A 396 -19.75 -20.28 8.05
C SER A 396 -18.74 -19.13 8.06
N LEU A 397 -19.19 -17.91 8.32
CA LEU A 397 -18.35 -16.71 8.34
C LEU A 397 -18.23 -16.17 9.78
N PRO A 398 -17.02 -16.17 10.37
CA PRO A 398 -16.80 -15.66 11.72
C PRO A 398 -17.38 -14.24 11.97
N GLU A 399 -17.31 -13.36 10.98
CA GLU A 399 -17.76 -11.96 11.04
C GLU A 399 -19.28 -11.75 10.95
N LEU A 400 -20.02 -12.78 10.51
CA LEU A 400 -21.49 -12.76 10.38
C LEU A 400 -22.16 -13.85 11.22
N ASN A 401 -21.40 -14.48 12.12
CA ASN A 401 -21.92 -15.55 12.95
C ASN A 401 -23.01 -15.02 13.89
N VAL A 402 -23.92 -15.90 14.32
CA VAL A 402 -25.15 -15.52 15.02
C VAL A 402 -25.32 -16.22 16.36
N VAL A 403 -26.00 -15.53 17.27
CA VAL A 403 -26.55 -16.12 18.49
C VAL A 403 -27.79 -16.94 18.11
N GLU A 404 -27.90 -18.15 18.67
CA GLU A 404 -29.03 -19.04 18.40
C GLU A 404 -30.19 -18.78 19.39
N PHE A 405 -31.40 -18.62 18.84
CA PHE A 405 -32.68 -18.45 19.56
C PHE A 405 -33.83 -18.91 18.64
N ASP A 406 -35.09 -18.89 19.11
CA ASP A 406 -36.23 -19.41 18.35
C ASP A 406 -36.62 -18.46 17.20
N ARG A 407 -36.32 -18.89 15.97
CA ARG A 407 -36.58 -18.15 14.73
C ARG A 407 -37.85 -18.55 13.97
N SER A 408 -38.72 -19.34 14.58
CA SER A 408 -39.93 -19.87 13.90
C SER A 408 -40.99 -18.82 13.54
N ARG A 409 -40.94 -17.61 14.13
CA ARG A 409 -42.00 -16.59 14.04
C ARG A 409 -41.68 -15.41 13.10
N TYR A 410 -40.53 -15.40 12.46
CA TYR A 410 -40.07 -14.31 11.60
C TYR A 410 -39.26 -14.85 10.42
N LEU A 411 -38.89 -13.98 9.48
CA LEU A 411 -38.17 -14.39 8.29
C LEU A 411 -36.71 -14.75 8.65
N ASP A 412 -36.41 -16.04 8.73
CA ASP A 412 -35.05 -16.54 8.99
C ASP A 412 -34.26 -16.61 7.68
N LEU A 413 -33.21 -15.78 7.59
CA LEU A 413 -32.29 -15.73 6.46
C LEU A 413 -30.86 -16.08 6.87
N VAL A 414 -30.66 -16.68 8.05
CA VAL A 414 -29.36 -17.16 8.49
C VAL A 414 -28.88 -18.27 7.53
N ASP A 415 -27.63 -18.17 7.07
CA ASP A 415 -26.99 -19.01 6.06
C ASP A 415 -27.69 -19.04 4.69
N ALA A 416 -28.73 -18.22 4.50
CA ALA A 416 -29.51 -18.22 3.29
C ALA A 416 -28.98 -17.23 2.25
N LEU A 417 -28.10 -16.29 2.63
CA LEU A 417 -27.69 -15.16 1.79
C LEU A 417 -26.20 -15.23 1.44
N SER A 418 -25.90 -15.02 0.17
CA SER A 418 -24.57 -14.55 -0.24
C SER A 418 -24.36 -13.09 0.21
N ILE A 419 -23.11 -12.63 0.21
CA ILE A 419 -22.78 -11.23 0.53
C ILE A 419 -23.50 -10.24 -0.39
N ALA A 420 -23.58 -10.53 -1.69
CA ALA A 420 -24.32 -9.70 -2.64
C ALA A 420 -25.84 -9.64 -2.32
N GLU A 421 -26.44 -10.75 -1.86
CA GLU A 421 -27.84 -10.78 -1.44
C GLU A 421 -28.06 -10.06 -0.10
N LEU A 422 -27.11 -10.15 0.83
CA LEU A 422 -27.13 -9.37 2.08
C LEU A 422 -27.07 -7.86 1.79
N ILE A 423 -26.18 -7.42 0.89
CA ILE A 423 -26.12 -6.02 0.44
C ILE A 423 -27.45 -5.61 -0.18
N ALA A 424 -28.03 -6.46 -1.04
CA ALA A 424 -29.34 -6.19 -1.65
C ALA A 424 -30.45 -6.07 -0.60
N LEU A 425 -30.47 -6.94 0.41
CA LEU A 425 -31.47 -6.92 1.48
C LEU A 425 -31.34 -5.67 2.34
N VAL A 426 -30.12 -5.32 2.76
CA VAL A 426 -29.85 -4.11 3.53
C VAL A 426 -30.21 -2.85 2.74
N SER A 427 -30.03 -2.85 1.41
CA SER A 427 -30.42 -1.72 0.56
C SER A 427 -31.93 -1.45 0.51
N ARG A 428 -32.74 -2.47 0.81
CA ARG A 428 -34.20 -2.40 0.77
C ARG A 428 -34.82 -2.26 2.14
N ALA A 429 -34.19 -2.80 3.17
CA ALA A 429 -34.71 -2.78 4.52
C ALA A 429 -34.95 -1.35 5.03
N ARG A 430 -36.05 -1.19 5.77
CA ARG A 430 -36.41 0.09 6.38
C ARG A 430 -35.44 0.45 7.50
N VAL A 431 -35.16 -0.54 8.34
CA VAL A 431 -34.37 -0.38 9.56
C VAL A 431 -33.44 -1.58 9.71
N VAL A 432 -32.20 -1.33 10.12
CA VAL A 432 -31.24 -2.32 10.58
C VAL A 432 -31.04 -2.11 12.08
N VAL A 433 -31.20 -3.16 12.88
CA VAL A 433 -30.85 -3.19 14.30
C VAL A 433 -29.78 -4.26 14.50
N ALA A 434 -28.60 -3.87 14.96
CA ALA A 434 -27.48 -4.79 15.11
C ALA A 434 -26.53 -4.35 16.22
N SER A 435 -25.76 -5.28 16.75
CA SER A 435 -24.56 -4.97 17.54
C SER A 435 -23.43 -4.46 16.65
N ASP A 436 -22.24 -4.24 17.22
CA ASP A 436 -20.97 -3.94 16.53
C ASP A 436 -20.64 -4.98 15.44
N SER A 437 -21.26 -4.87 14.27
CA SER A 437 -21.21 -5.91 13.23
C SER A 437 -21.07 -5.33 11.81
N PRO A 438 -20.58 -6.12 10.85
CA PRO A 438 -20.42 -5.69 9.46
C PRO A 438 -21.71 -5.18 8.79
N VAL A 439 -22.88 -5.67 9.21
CA VAL A 439 -24.18 -5.25 8.68
C VAL A 439 -24.42 -3.75 8.89
N VAL A 440 -23.89 -3.17 9.97
CA VAL A 440 -23.94 -1.72 10.24
C VAL A 440 -23.13 -0.94 9.19
N GLN A 441 -21.97 -1.46 8.79
CA GLN A 441 -21.13 -0.82 7.77
C GLN A 441 -21.79 -0.88 6.39
N ILE A 442 -22.39 -2.02 6.03
CA ILE A 442 -23.16 -2.18 4.78
C ILE A 442 -24.34 -1.20 4.75
N ALA A 443 -25.07 -1.07 5.87
CA ALA A 443 -26.19 -0.12 5.98
C ALA A 443 -25.74 1.34 5.78
N GLY A 444 -24.47 1.65 6.06
CA GLY A 444 -23.83 2.93 5.77
C GLY A 444 -23.89 3.36 4.31
N ALA A 445 -24.01 2.41 3.38
CA ALA A 445 -24.11 2.71 1.95
C ALA A 445 -25.51 3.19 1.55
N PHE A 446 -26.54 2.90 2.34
CA PHE A 446 -27.95 3.08 1.97
C PHE A 446 -28.68 4.05 2.92
N ASP A 447 -29.94 4.34 2.61
CA ASP A 447 -30.75 5.39 3.26
C ASP A 447 -31.66 4.89 4.40
N GLY A 448 -31.63 3.58 4.67
CA GLY A 448 -32.37 2.96 5.78
C GLY A 448 -31.88 3.43 7.15
N TRP A 449 -32.71 3.26 8.17
CA TRP A 449 -32.35 3.63 9.54
C TRP A 449 -31.41 2.60 10.17
N ILE A 450 -30.47 3.07 11.01
CA ILE A 450 -29.49 2.22 11.70
C ILE A 450 -29.65 2.36 13.22
N GLY A 451 -30.05 1.29 13.87
CA GLY A 451 -30.03 1.13 15.32
C GLY A 451 -28.80 0.31 15.71
N LEU A 452 -27.72 0.99 16.13
CA LEU A 452 -26.53 0.32 16.65
C LEU A 452 -26.73 0.03 18.14
N ILE A 453 -26.42 -1.17 18.59
CA ILE A 453 -26.27 -1.48 20.02
C ILE A 453 -24.77 -1.62 20.27
N ALA A 454 -24.12 -0.52 20.64
CA ALA A 454 -22.67 -0.48 20.77
C ALA A 454 -22.26 -0.98 22.15
N THR A 455 -21.52 -2.07 22.21
CA THR A 455 -21.05 -2.64 23.49
C THR A 455 -19.54 -2.75 23.55
N TRP A 456 -18.87 -2.86 22.40
CA TRP A 456 -17.42 -2.99 22.35
C TRP A 456 -16.72 -1.69 21.95
N ARG A 457 -17.25 -0.97 20.95
CA ARG A 457 -16.63 0.26 20.44
C ARG A 457 -17.50 1.46 20.73
N HIS A 458 -16.86 2.61 20.86
CA HIS A 458 -17.60 3.87 20.92
C HIS A 458 -18.45 4.02 19.64
N PRO A 459 -19.73 4.44 19.72
CA PRO A 459 -20.61 4.57 18.57
C PRO A 459 -20.03 5.41 17.42
N GLU A 460 -19.31 6.48 17.73
CA GLU A 460 -18.65 7.34 16.72
C GLU A 460 -17.52 6.63 15.95
N TYR A 461 -17.06 5.47 16.40
CA TYR A 461 -16.06 4.67 15.67
C TYR A 461 -16.69 3.63 14.76
N VAL A 462 -18.00 3.42 14.87
CA VAL A 462 -18.74 2.35 14.18
C VAL A 462 -19.83 2.92 13.28
N LEU A 463 -20.59 3.91 13.74
CA LEU A 463 -21.68 4.48 12.95
C LEU A 463 -21.14 5.13 11.66
N PRO A 464 -21.67 4.74 10.50
CA PRO A 464 -21.16 5.24 9.22
C PRO A 464 -21.51 6.71 9.01
N TRP A 465 -20.60 7.45 8.36
CA TRP A 465 -20.87 8.82 7.92
C TRP A 465 -21.86 8.82 6.75
N ARG A 466 -23.01 9.51 6.90
CA ARG A 466 -24.03 9.67 5.85
C ARG A 466 -24.58 11.09 5.86
N GLU A 467 -24.83 11.69 4.70
CA GLU A 467 -25.38 13.05 4.60
C GLU A 467 -24.68 14.09 5.51
N GLY A 468 -23.37 13.98 5.67
CA GLY A 468 -22.55 14.90 6.47
C GLY A 468 -22.51 14.62 7.99
N ALA A 469 -23.20 13.60 8.51
CA ALA A 469 -23.19 13.27 9.93
C ALA A 469 -23.32 11.76 10.20
N GLN A 470 -22.75 11.28 11.31
CA GLN A 470 -22.94 9.88 11.75
C GLN A 470 -24.33 9.63 12.35
N SER A 471 -25.03 10.69 12.76
CA SER A 471 -26.39 10.63 13.30
C SER A 471 -27.49 10.67 12.24
N TYR A 472 -27.15 10.83 10.95
CA TYR A 472 -28.14 10.80 9.89
C TYR A 472 -28.84 9.44 9.86
N ARG A 473 -30.14 9.45 10.20
CA ARG A 473 -30.99 8.24 10.33
C ARG A 473 -30.31 7.11 11.10
N ALA A 474 -29.57 7.46 12.14
CA ALA A 474 -28.82 6.50 12.93
C ALA A 474 -28.90 6.88 14.41
N LYS A 475 -28.98 5.85 15.26
CA LYS A 475 -29.02 6.01 16.71
C LYS A 475 -28.31 4.83 17.36
N HIS A 476 -27.50 5.11 18.36
CA HIS A 476 -26.97 4.10 19.26
C HIS A 476 -27.98 3.87 20.40
N LEU A 477 -28.20 2.62 20.80
CA LEU A 477 -29.35 2.20 21.61
C LEU A 477 -28.96 1.66 22.98
N GLU A 478 -27.68 1.42 23.24
CA GLU A 478 -27.19 0.97 24.54
C GLU A 478 -27.58 1.94 25.66
N ARG A 479 -27.89 1.39 26.84
CA ARG A 479 -28.25 2.14 28.05
C ARG A 479 -27.05 2.71 28.77
N ALA A 480 -25.91 2.04 28.66
CA ALA A 480 -24.68 2.42 29.32
C ALA A 480 -23.47 2.05 28.45
N PRO A 481 -22.39 2.84 28.50
CA PRO A 481 -21.25 2.68 27.61
C PRO A 481 -20.33 1.55 28.06
N LEU A 482 -20.63 0.30 27.68
CA LEU A 482 -19.77 -0.85 28.04
C LEU A 482 -18.33 -0.67 27.51
N TYR A 483 -18.17 -0.01 26.37
CA TYR A 483 -16.89 0.28 25.76
C TYR A 483 -15.95 1.13 26.65
N GLU A 484 -16.48 1.92 27.59
CA GLU A 484 -15.69 2.68 28.59
C GLU A 484 -14.93 1.76 29.55
N ASP A 485 -15.46 0.57 29.83
CA ASP A 485 -14.79 -0.43 30.66
C ASP A 485 -13.53 -1.00 29.96
N TYR A 486 -13.39 -0.73 28.65
CA TYR A 486 -12.28 -1.19 27.80
C TYR A 486 -11.46 -0.06 27.19
N PHE A 487 -11.69 1.20 27.58
CA PHE A 487 -10.88 2.31 27.11
C PHE A 487 -9.48 2.26 27.74
N HIS A 488 -8.44 2.34 26.89
CA HIS A 488 -7.05 2.27 27.33
C HIS A 488 -6.40 3.64 27.43
N GLU A 489 -5.56 3.80 28.44
CA GLU A 489 -4.58 4.87 28.43
C GLU A 489 -3.59 4.65 27.28
N PRO A 490 -3.26 5.68 26.49
CA PRO A 490 -2.26 5.59 25.43
C PRO A 490 -0.87 5.11 25.90
N SER A 491 -0.60 5.23 27.20
CA SER A 491 0.61 4.79 27.92
C SER A 491 0.59 3.34 28.38
N GLY A 492 -0.57 2.68 28.41
CA GLY A 492 -0.72 1.30 28.86
C GLY A 492 -0.31 0.30 27.77
N GLY A 493 0.58 -0.63 28.11
CA GLY A 493 1.03 -1.69 27.18
C GLY A 493 0.10 -2.90 27.09
N GLU A 494 -0.95 -2.98 27.91
CA GLU A 494 -1.86 -4.12 27.94
C GLU A 494 -2.97 -4.00 26.90
N GLN A 495 -3.13 -5.04 26.08
CA GLN A 495 -4.24 -5.16 25.13
C GLN A 495 -5.56 -5.50 25.87
N PRO A 496 -6.70 -4.98 25.41
CA PRO A 496 -7.99 -5.32 25.98
C PRO A 496 -8.28 -6.81 25.81
N ARG A 497 -8.75 -7.46 26.88
CA ARG A 497 -9.28 -8.82 26.81
C ARG A 497 -10.75 -8.78 26.44
N LEU A 498 -11.00 -8.76 25.14
CA LEU A 498 -12.33 -8.87 24.51
C LEU A 498 -13.19 -10.03 25.07
N ASP A 499 -12.55 -11.12 25.48
CA ASP A 499 -13.21 -12.32 25.98
C ASP A 499 -13.49 -12.31 27.48
N ALA A 500 -13.09 -11.26 28.21
CA ALA A 500 -13.24 -11.16 29.67
C ALA A 500 -14.47 -10.36 30.11
N CYS A 501 -15.48 -10.19 29.25
CA CYS A 501 -16.69 -9.43 29.58
C CYS A 501 -17.53 -10.14 30.64
N ASP A 502 -17.87 -9.43 31.72
CA ASP A 502 -18.86 -9.88 32.70
C ASP A 502 -20.26 -9.89 32.06
N PRO A 503 -20.94 -11.06 31.94
CA PRO A 503 -22.28 -11.13 31.37
C PRO A 503 -23.33 -10.30 32.10
N ALA A 504 -23.18 -10.09 33.42
CA ALA A 504 -24.10 -9.27 34.20
C ALA A 504 -23.95 -7.80 33.83
N ARG A 505 -22.69 -7.32 33.71
CA ARG A 505 -22.38 -5.98 33.24
C ARG A 505 -22.87 -5.75 31.80
N LEU A 506 -22.62 -6.69 30.89
CA LEU A 506 -23.14 -6.62 29.51
C LEU A 506 -24.66 -6.40 29.50
N ARG A 507 -25.42 -7.22 30.24
CA ARG A 507 -26.90 -7.10 30.32
C ARG A 507 -27.37 -5.74 30.81
N GLN A 508 -26.64 -5.08 31.72
CA GLN A 508 -26.99 -3.75 32.22
C GLN A 508 -26.82 -2.67 31.14
N CYS A 509 -25.89 -2.86 30.21
CA CYS A 509 -25.63 -1.94 29.12
C CYS A 509 -26.61 -2.10 27.95
N LEU A 510 -27.25 -3.27 27.81
CA LEU A 510 -28.19 -3.53 26.71
C LEU A 510 -29.53 -2.78 26.87
N PRO A 511 -30.15 -2.31 25.77
CA PRO A 511 -31.49 -1.71 25.80
C PRO A 511 -32.55 -2.72 26.27
N ASP A 512 -33.69 -2.22 26.75
CA ASP A 512 -34.89 -3.05 26.76
C ASP A 512 -35.49 -3.13 25.36
N ALA A 513 -36.33 -4.15 25.16
CA ALA A 513 -37.06 -4.34 23.92
C ALA A 513 -37.97 -3.15 23.56
N ARG A 514 -38.46 -2.41 24.57
CA ARG A 514 -39.29 -1.23 24.35
C ARG A 514 -38.51 -0.11 23.67
N ALA A 515 -37.28 0.17 24.08
CA ALA A 515 -36.42 1.17 23.46
C ALA A 515 -36.09 0.83 22.00
N VAL A 516 -35.91 -0.46 21.69
CA VAL A 516 -35.73 -0.95 20.31
C VAL A 516 -37.00 -0.67 19.48
N VAL A 517 -38.19 -1.01 20.00
CA VAL A 517 -39.47 -0.75 19.32
C VAL A 517 -39.71 0.76 19.13
N GLU A 518 -39.43 1.58 20.14
CA GLU A 518 -39.57 3.04 20.06
C GLU A 518 -38.66 3.63 18.98
N PHE A 519 -37.43 3.13 18.85
CA PHE A 519 -36.54 3.52 17.76
C PHE A 519 -37.11 3.15 16.38
N VAL A 520 -37.57 1.90 16.19
CA VAL A 520 -38.18 1.47 14.93
C VAL A 520 -39.45 2.27 14.61
N ALA A 521 -40.23 2.67 15.62
CA ALA A 521 -41.39 3.54 15.45
C ALA A 521 -40.98 4.95 15.01
N THR A 522 -39.88 5.53 15.52
CA THR A 522 -39.38 6.82 15.03
C THR A 522 -38.88 6.76 13.58
N ALA A 523 -38.33 5.62 13.16
CA ALA A 523 -37.99 5.36 11.76
C ALA A 523 -39.23 5.18 10.86
N SER A 524 -40.43 5.15 11.47
CA SER A 524 -41.68 4.92 10.77
C SER A 524 -42.46 6.17 10.36
N VAL A 525 -42.06 7.33 10.89
CA VAL A 525 -42.55 8.67 10.55
C VAL A 525 -41.64 9.27 9.49
#